data_AF-A0A7R9Y8U7-F1
#
_entry.id   AF-A0A7R9Y8U7-F1
#
_cell.length_a   1.000
_cell.length_b   1.000
_cell.length_c   1.000
_cell.angle_alpha   90.00
_cell.angle_beta   90.00
_cell.angle_gamma   90.00
#
_symmetry.space_group_name_H-M   'P 1'
#
loop_
_entity.id
_entity.type
_entity.pdbx_description
1 polymer ?
#
loop_
_entity_poly.entity_id
_entity_poly.type
_entity_poly.pdbx_seq_one_letter_code
_entity_poly.pdbx_strand_id
1 'polypeptide(L)'
;AAGGGGGGSDGGAKRPREEGSGGAGGAGDEAEKARRTAAREARKAAKKAAKAERATGTLAGKQDAQGGKKDKKAKKAKKDKADKCASAARAPAWTPAWTPAAVVPLGCRAVIVEGLANDATQGEVRALFPKATKVNVARGKARVAFLEPSDVSEALKRDGGRCGGASRVTVTAEDPQAVAAEIAAASEGREVFLKYLPYSTTEDQLRDFFDGCDIVGDIRLMHDPSTGKCKGIGWLTLGSAEGQRKALSHNGARFGGRNISVTLATNSAKWARGTVQDIGTHTPAMVDETLRALVLPDPDGVYVDGTFGRGGHSRAILSRLSPKGRLHAFDLDPEAILVAKQLEKEDSRFTIHHRPFGDMVQALGEEAAGSVSGVFLDLGISSPQFDAAGRGFRPEADGPLDLRFDQTRGEPASALLKRIGREELIDILVVGGESDKAAARRIADAIMLAVRAGTLPERTRPFAELVARAKGKEYQAMHPAKMTFQALRIHLNQEFEEMTRGMCGALELLKHGGRLGLLTWKYSECQLVMDFYREHEEARDTADIVRYIRESQPDAYEALRVQPAMSMDDVRRPSQREIQENSRSRSALLHVLRKTTRGMRLHDVEVEAYKLLGWGAPPPLTPPPAPRPW
;
A
#
# COMPACT_ATOMS: atom_id res chain seq x y z
N ALA A 1 -8.09 -91.07 27.82
CA ALA A 1 -8.68 -91.43 26.51
C ALA A 1 -8.22 -90.36 25.51
N ALA A 2 -7.11 -90.57 24.80
CA ALA A 2 -6.99 -91.31 23.53
C ALA A 2 -7.75 -90.60 22.38
N GLY A 3 -7.19 -90.23 21.24
CA GLY A 3 -5.83 -90.34 20.71
C GLY A 3 -5.80 -90.06 19.18
N GLY A 4 -4.60 -89.76 18.65
CA GLY A 4 -4.14 -90.01 17.26
C GLY A 4 -4.62 -89.05 16.13
N GLY A 5 -3.80 -88.61 15.17
CA GLY A 5 -2.38 -88.85 14.86
C GLY A 5 -2.04 -88.41 13.41
N GLY A 6 -0.79 -87.96 13.17
CA GLY A 6 0.01 -87.99 11.91
C GLY A 6 -0.54 -87.28 10.65
N GLY A 7 0.21 -86.57 9.80
CA GLY A 7 1.65 -86.42 9.55
C GLY A 7 1.80 -85.88 8.10
N GLY A 8 2.90 -85.20 7.76
CA GLY A 8 3.21 -84.84 6.36
C GLY A 8 4.06 -83.59 6.18
N SER A 9 5.37 -83.79 6.03
CA SER A 9 6.39 -82.86 5.54
C SER A 9 6.36 -82.75 4.01
N ASP A 10 6.69 -81.59 3.41
CA ASP A 10 7.85 -81.51 2.48
C ASP A 10 8.23 -80.11 1.96
N GLY A 11 9.56 -80.01 1.75
CA GLY A 11 10.38 -79.20 0.84
C GLY A 11 9.88 -77.98 0.05
N GLY A 12 10.70 -76.93 0.06
CA GLY A 12 10.68 -75.86 -0.95
C GLY A 12 12.01 -75.09 -1.03
N ALA A 13 12.97 -75.60 -1.82
CA ALA A 13 14.28 -75.00 -2.05
C ALA A 13 14.40 -74.37 -3.46
N LYS A 14 15.02 -73.18 -3.50
CA LYS A 14 15.91 -72.53 -4.51
C LYS A 14 15.79 -72.82 -6.03
N ARG A 15 15.62 -71.70 -6.77
CA ARG A 15 16.26 -71.23 -8.06
C ARG A 15 15.85 -71.97 -9.36
N PRO A 16 15.85 -71.33 -10.58
CA PRO A 16 16.94 -70.59 -11.30
C PRO A 16 16.46 -69.24 -11.92
N ARG A 17 17.22 -68.26 -12.47
CA ARG A 17 18.46 -68.05 -13.25
C ARG A 17 18.31 -68.20 -14.79
N GLU A 18 18.31 -67.06 -15.50
CA GLU A 18 18.73 -66.78 -16.90
C GLU A 18 19.02 -65.25 -16.95
N GLU A 19 20.26 -64.75 -17.13
CA GLU A 19 21.01 -64.46 -18.37
C GLU A 19 20.29 -63.44 -19.31
N GLY A 20 20.82 -62.29 -19.73
CA GLY A 20 22.11 -61.62 -19.56
C GLY A 20 22.14 -60.23 -20.24
N SER A 21 23.36 -59.66 -20.33
CA SER A 21 23.83 -58.53 -21.18
C SER A 21 24.05 -57.15 -20.54
N GLY A 22 25.28 -56.64 -20.74
CA GLY A 22 25.51 -55.25 -21.16
C GLY A 22 26.00 -54.25 -20.11
N GLY A 23 27.32 -54.06 -20.00
CA GLY A 23 27.91 -52.99 -19.20
C GLY A 23 27.92 -51.61 -19.89
N ALA A 24 28.01 -50.55 -19.07
CA ALA A 24 28.71 -49.27 -19.28
C ALA A 24 28.16 -48.24 -18.29
N GLY A 25 28.97 -47.77 -17.34
CA GLY A 25 28.53 -46.70 -16.42
C GLY A 25 29.53 -46.16 -15.41
N GLY A 26 30.80 -46.61 -15.43
CA GLY A 26 31.79 -46.25 -14.40
C GLY A 26 32.70 -45.06 -14.70
N ALA A 27 32.59 -44.42 -15.87
CA ALA A 27 33.55 -43.37 -16.29
C ALA A 27 33.01 -41.93 -16.21
N GLY A 28 31.70 -41.73 -16.01
CA GLY A 28 31.08 -40.40 -15.96
C GLY A 28 31.25 -39.69 -14.61
N ASP A 29 31.15 -40.42 -13.51
CA ASP A 29 31.10 -39.85 -12.16
C ASP A 29 32.45 -39.32 -11.67
N GLU A 30 33.57 -39.95 -12.05
CA GLU A 30 34.90 -39.44 -11.69
C GLU A 30 35.27 -38.18 -12.47
N ALA A 31 34.89 -38.10 -13.75
CA ALA A 31 35.12 -36.93 -14.59
C ALA A 31 34.32 -35.70 -14.10
N GLU A 32 33.09 -35.90 -13.64
CA GLU A 32 32.27 -34.82 -13.07
C GLU A 32 32.78 -34.36 -11.71
N LYS A 33 33.27 -35.30 -10.88
CA LYS A 33 33.88 -34.98 -9.57
C LYS A 33 35.21 -34.23 -9.75
N ALA A 34 36.01 -34.57 -10.76
CA ALA A 34 37.23 -33.83 -11.12
C ALA A 34 36.92 -32.40 -11.59
N ARG A 35 35.92 -32.21 -12.45
CA ARG A 35 35.48 -30.87 -12.93
C ARG A 35 34.97 -29.98 -11.81
N ARG A 36 34.18 -30.52 -10.86
CA ARG A 36 33.70 -29.77 -9.68
C ARG A 36 34.84 -29.35 -8.76
N THR A 37 35.86 -30.18 -8.62
CA THR A 37 37.03 -29.88 -7.78
C THR A 37 37.89 -28.79 -8.43
N ALA A 38 38.15 -28.89 -9.74
CA ALA A 38 38.85 -27.86 -10.50
C ALA A 38 38.13 -26.49 -10.49
N ALA A 39 36.80 -26.47 -10.62
CA ALA A 39 36.01 -25.24 -10.55
C ALA A 39 36.06 -24.58 -9.16
N ARG A 40 36.15 -25.38 -8.09
CA ARG A 40 36.28 -24.89 -6.71
C ARG A 40 37.67 -24.30 -6.45
N GLU A 41 38.71 -24.92 -6.99
CA GLU A 41 40.10 -24.42 -6.93
C GLU A 41 40.25 -23.10 -7.70
N ALA A 42 39.69 -23.01 -8.92
CA ALA A 42 39.68 -21.78 -9.72
C ALA A 42 38.96 -20.62 -9.01
N ARG A 43 37.84 -20.88 -8.32
CA ARG A 43 37.14 -19.87 -7.50
C ARG A 43 37.96 -19.42 -6.30
N LYS A 44 38.73 -20.32 -5.67
CA LYS A 44 39.64 -19.95 -4.56
C LYS A 44 40.81 -19.11 -5.08
N ALA A 45 41.38 -19.44 -6.24
CA ALA A 45 42.44 -18.66 -6.87
C ALA A 45 41.95 -17.25 -7.25
N ALA A 46 40.75 -17.13 -7.86
CA ALA A 46 40.15 -15.84 -8.19
C ALA A 46 39.86 -14.96 -6.96
N LYS A 47 39.41 -15.56 -5.85
CA LYS A 47 39.23 -14.82 -4.57
C LYS A 47 40.56 -14.38 -3.96
N LYS A 48 41.64 -15.16 -4.13
CA LYS A 48 42.99 -14.81 -3.64
C LYS A 48 43.59 -13.67 -4.48
N ALA A 49 43.38 -13.66 -5.80
CA ALA A 49 43.78 -12.58 -6.69
C ALA A 49 43.03 -11.27 -6.37
N ALA A 50 41.71 -11.32 -6.21
CA ALA A 50 40.90 -10.14 -5.84
C ALA A 50 41.24 -9.58 -4.43
N LYS A 51 41.72 -10.43 -3.52
CA LYS A 51 42.20 -10.01 -2.20
C LYS A 51 43.61 -9.40 -2.26
N ALA A 52 44.45 -9.82 -3.21
CA ALA A 52 45.77 -9.24 -3.45
C ALA A 52 45.69 -7.85 -4.10
N GLU A 53 44.78 -7.64 -5.05
CA GLU A 53 44.54 -6.30 -5.65
C GLU A 53 43.95 -5.30 -4.66
N ARG A 54 43.21 -5.77 -3.64
CA ARG A 54 42.70 -4.91 -2.56
C ARG A 54 43.76 -4.56 -1.49
N ALA A 55 44.88 -5.29 -1.44
CA ALA A 55 45.92 -5.10 -0.45
C ALA A 55 47.09 -4.21 -0.94
N THR A 56 47.19 -3.95 -2.24
CA THR A 56 48.18 -3.03 -2.84
C THR A 56 47.66 -1.62 -3.07
N GLY A 57 46.37 -1.37 -2.85
CA GLY A 57 45.73 -0.05 -3.00
C GLY A 57 45.51 0.70 -1.69
N THR A 58 46.48 0.72 -0.77
CA THR A 58 46.43 1.62 0.40
C THR A 58 47.83 1.88 0.94
N LEU A 59 48.60 2.73 0.27
CA LEU A 59 49.72 3.46 0.87
C LEU A 59 49.93 4.76 0.07
N ALA A 60 50.22 5.84 0.80
CA ALA A 60 50.54 7.21 0.39
C ALA A 60 49.35 8.16 0.15
N GLY A 61 49.10 9.03 1.15
CA GLY A 61 48.15 10.13 1.06
C GLY A 61 48.12 11.04 2.29
N LYS A 62 49.28 11.46 2.80
CA LYS A 62 49.44 12.62 3.69
C LYS A 62 50.86 13.18 3.51
N GLN A 63 50.98 14.32 2.82
CA GLN A 63 51.72 15.51 3.26
C GLN A 63 51.81 16.53 2.11
N ASP A 64 51.14 17.65 2.36
CA ASP A 64 51.47 19.05 2.12
C ASP A 64 52.29 19.53 0.92
N ALA A 65 51.78 20.65 0.43
CA ALA A 65 52.23 21.48 -0.66
C ALA A 65 53.66 22.01 -0.52
N GLN A 66 54.42 21.95 -1.61
CA GLN A 66 55.40 22.99 -1.92
C GLN A 66 55.69 23.06 -3.42
N GLY A 67 55.34 24.21 -4.00
CA GLY A 67 56.17 24.93 -4.97
C GLY A 67 56.28 24.42 -6.41
N GLY A 68 56.15 25.36 -7.36
CA GLY A 68 57.01 25.32 -8.56
C GLY A 68 56.33 25.45 -9.91
N LYS A 69 55.98 26.69 -10.27
CA LYS A 69 55.78 27.15 -11.66
C LYS A 69 56.96 26.76 -12.58
N LYS A 70 56.65 26.38 -13.82
CA LYS A 70 57.16 26.86 -15.14
C LYS A 70 56.75 25.79 -16.16
N ASP A 71 56.04 26.11 -17.24
CA ASP A 71 56.56 26.94 -18.31
C ASP A 71 55.55 27.94 -18.90
N LYS A 72 56.02 29.18 -18.99
CA LYS A 72 55.53 30.22 -19.89
C LYS A 72 56.63 30.49 -20.91
N LYS A 73 56.31 30.34 -22.19
CA LYS A 73 56.78 31.23 -23.27
C LYS A 73 55.86 31.00 -24.47
N ALA A 74 55.44 31.98 -25.25
CA ALA A 74 55.39 33.43 -25.16
C ALA A 74 54.84 33.91 -26.52
N LYS A 75 54.45 35.19 -26.53
CA LYS A 75 54.15 36.06 -27.69
C LYS A 75 52.71 35.94 -28.18
N LYS A 76 51.98 37.03 -28.38
CA LYS A 76 52.36 38.42 -28.72
C LYS A 76 51.17 39.31 -28.30
N ALA A 77 51.34 40.26 -27.37
CA ALA A 77 51.61 41.69 -27.65
C ALA A 77 50.65 42.26 -28.71
N LYS A 78 49.85 43.29 -28.45
CA LYS A 78 50.20 44.67 -28.05
C LYS A 78 48.84 45.39 -27.92
N LYS A 79 48.59 46.35 -27.02
CA LYS A 79 49.12 47.72 -27.00
C LYS A 79 48.34 48.44 -25.87
N ASP A 80 48.91 48.62 -24.68
CA ASP A 80 49.62 49.82 -24.20
C ASP A 80 49.02 51.18 -24.58
N LYS A 81 48.82 51.99 -23.52
CA LYS A 81 48.88 53.46 -23.48
C LYS A 81 47.75 54.20 -24.22
N ALA A 82 47.19 55.29 -23.72
CA ALA A 82 47.32 56.12 -22.53
C ALA A 82 46.00 56.97 -22.55
N ASP A 83 45.49 57.63 -21.52
CA ASP A 83 46.09 58.68 -20.71
C ASP A 83 45.11 59.04 -19.58
N LYS A 84 45.67 59.65 -18.55
CA LYS A 84 44.97 60.28 -17.43
C LYS A 84 44.10 61.47 -17.87
N CYS A 85 43.13 61.77 -16.99
CA CYS A 85 42.50 63.08 -16.76
C CYS A 85 41.54 63.61 -17.83
N ALA A 86 40.23 63.55 -17.52
CA ALA A 86 39.41 64.76 -17.42
C ALA A 86 38.02 64.44 -16.83
N SER A 87 37.70 65.14 -15.74
CA SER A 87 36.37 65.69 -15.40
C SER A 87 35.11 64.81 -15.52
N ALA A 88 34.61 64.43 -14.34
CA ALA A 88 33.22 64.64 -13.90
C ALA A 88 32.10 64.66 -14.96
N ALA A 89 31.27 63.61 -14.97
CA ALA A 89 29.86 63.71 -15.36
C ALA A 89 29.01 62.68 -14.59
N ARG A 90 28.38 63.18 -13.53
CA ARG A 90 27.16 62.74 -12.81
C ARG A 90 26.69 61.28 -13.00
N ALA A 91 26.74 60.51 -11.92
CA ALA A 91 25.78 59.42 -11.69
C ALA A 91 24.34 59.97 -11.77
N PRO A 92 23.38 59.28 -12.42
CA PRO A 92 21.98 59.64 -12.26
C PRO A 92 21.59 59.37 -10.81
N ALA A 93 21.37 60.44 -10.05
CA ALA A 93 20.88 60.39 -8.69
C ALA A 93 19.52 59.68 -8.67
N TRP A 94 19.46 58.57 -7.95
CA TRP A 94 18.22 57.88 -7.62
C TRP A 94 17.55 58.62 -6.45
N THR A 95 16.27 58.94 -6.61
CA THR A 95 15.40 59.35 -5.51
C THR A 95 14.48 58.17 -5.17
N PRO A 96 14.44 57.70 -3.91
CA PRO A 96 13.53 56.62 -3.53
C PRO A 96 12.10 57.15 -3.55
N ALA A 97 11.25 56.62 -4.42
CA ALA A 97 9.82 56.61 -4.16
C ALA A 97 9.56 55.46 -3.18
N TRP A 98 9.08 55.79 -1.98
CA TRP A 98 8.69 54.80 -0.98
C TRP A 98 7.39 54.13 -1.45
N THR A 99 7.47 52.88 -1.90
CA THR A 99 6.31 52.00 -2.08
C THR A 99 6.46 50.78 -1.16
N PRO A 100 5.34 50.27 -0.60
CA PRO A 100 5.39 49.22 0.41
C PRO A 100 6.01 47.94 -0.14
N ALA A 101 6.78 47.24 0.70
CA ALA A 101 7.53 46.05 0.35
C ALA A 101 6.60 45.00 -0.31
N ALA A 102 6.82 44.72 -1.59
CA ALA A 102 6.18 43.61 -2.28
C ALA A 102 6.54 42.31 -1.53
N VAL A 103 5.52 41.59 -1.08
CA VAL A 103 5.66 40.33 -0.33
C VAL A 103 6.29 39.29 -1.25
N VAL A 104 7.46 38.77 -0.89
CA VAL A 104 8.12 37.69 -1.64
C VAL A 104 7.45 36.37 -1.29
N PRO A 105 6.89 35.62 -2.26
CA PRO A 105 6.36 34.29 -2.00
C PRO A 105 7.44 33.35 -1.43
N LEU A 106 7.08 32.54 -0.44
CA LEU A 106 8.00 31.65 0.27
C LEU A 106 8.70 30.70 -0.72
N GLY A 107 10.04 30.75 -0.81
CA GLY A 107 10.82 29.88 -1.70
C GLY A 107 11.05 30.42 -3.12
N CYS A 108 10.58 31.63 -3.44
CA CYS A 108 10.86 32.28 -4.73
C CYS A 108 12.37 32.58 -4.88
N ARG A 109 12.94 32.20 -6.04
CA ARG A 109 14.37 32.40 -6.37
C ARG A 109 14.59 33.13 -7.70
N ALA A 110 13.53 33.69 -8.29
CA ALA A 110 13.61 34.38 -9.57
C ALA A 110 12.60 35.54 -9.66
N VAL A 111 12.92 36.52 -10.48
CA VAL A 111 12.03 37.65 -10.82
C VAL A 111 11.80 37.71 -12.32
N ILE A 112 10.62 38.19 -12.69
CA ILE A 112 10.28 38.55 -14.07
C ILE A 112 10.40 40.07 -14.20
N VAL A 113 11.16 40.50 -15.20
CA VAL A 113 11.36 41.91 -15.56
C VAL A 113 10.61 42.15 -16.87
N GLU A 114 9.60 43.00 -16.83
CA GLU A 114 8.78 43.35 -17.99
C GLU A 114 8.97 44.82 -18.39
N GLY A 115 8.68 45.15 -19.65
CA GLY A 115 8.84 46.52 -20.16
C GLY A 115 10.26 46.83 -20.65
N LEU A 116 11.05 45.79 -20.96
CA LEU A 116 12.34 45.94 -21.61
C LEU A 116 12.14 46.30 -23.09
N ALA A 117 13.09 47.05 -23.65
CA ALA A 117 13.14 47.25 -25.10
C ALA A 117 13.30 45.90 -25.82
N ASN A 118 12.71 45.75 -27.01
CA ASN A 118 12.70 44.48 -27.73
C ASN A 118 14.10 44.00 -28.16
N ASP A 119 15.07 44.91 -28.20
CA ASP A 119 16.49 44.71 -28.49
C ASP A 119 17.38 44.66 -27.24
N ALA A 120 16.80 44.71 -26.03
CA ALA A 120 17.54 44.66 -24.78
C ALA A 120 18.38 43.37 -24.68
N THR A 121 19.66 43.54 -24.37
CA THR A 121 20.62 42.43 -24.30
C THR A 121 20.68 41.81 -22.90
N GLN A 122 21.10 40.55 -22.81
CA GLN A 122 21.33 39.89 -21.51
C GLN A 122 22.36 40.64 -20.64
N GLY A 123 23.34 41.31 -21.26
CA GLY A 123 24.35 42.10 -20.56
C GLY A 123 23.77 43.30 -19.82
N GLU A 124 22.84 44.02 -20.45
CA GLU A 124 22.17 45.20 -19.86
C GLU A 124 21.28 44.80 -18.68
N VAL A 125 20.53 43.71 -18.81
CA VAL A 125 19.71 43.18 -17.70
C VAL A 125 20.61 42.65 -16.57
N ARG A 126 21.74 42.02 -16.88
CA ARG A 126 22.69 41.55 -15.85
C ARG A 126 23.38 42.70 -15.12
N ALA A 127 23.59 43.84 -15.76
CA ALA A 127 24.11 45.05 -15.12
C ALA A 127 23.13 45.59 -14.06
N LEU A 128 21.81 45.45 -14.27
CA LEU A 128 20.79 45.82 -13.28
C LEU A 128 20.72 44.85 -12.09
N PHE A 129 21.06 43.58 -12.32
CA PHE A 129 21.02 42.52 -11.31
C PHE A 129 22.37 41.81 -11.20
N PRO A 130 23.39 42.44 -10.61
CA PRO A 130 24.77 41.93 -10.60
C PRO A 130 24.94 40.60 -9.85
N LYS A 131 24.03 40.29 -8.92
CA LYS A 131 24.00 39.02 -8.17
C LYS A 131 23.21 37.90 -8.88
N ALA A 132 22.72 38.14 -10.10
CA ALA A 132 21.98 37.14 -10.85
C ALA A 132 22.87 35.96 -11.24
N THR A 133 22.40 34.74 -10.95
CA THR A 133 23.05 33.50 -11.38
C THR A 133 22.73 33.18 -12.84
N LYS A 134 21.53 33.51 -13.30
CA LYS A 134 21.08 33.29 -14.69
C LYS A 134 20.14 34.40 -15.15
N VAL A 135 20.33 34.87 -16.38
CA VAL A 135 19.48 35.89 -17.01
C VAL A 135 19.08 35.40 -18.39
N ASN A 136 17.77 35.25 -18.62
CA ASN A 136 17.22 34.91 -19.92
C ASN A 136 16.30 36.05 -20.38
N VAL A 137 16.63 36.67 -21.53
CA VAL A 137 15.83 37.76 -22.12
C VAL A 137 15.10 37.25 -23.35
N ALA A 138 13.81 37.53 -23.46
CA ALA A 138 12.99 37.22 -24.64
C ALA A 138 11.85 38.24 -24.78
N ARG A 139 11.76 38.88 -25.96
CA ARG A 139 10.62 39.73 -26.41
C ARG A 139 10.11 40.70 -25.34
N GLY A 140 10.98 41.61 -24.89
CA GLY A 140 10.60 42.66 -23.93
C GLY A 140 10.39 42.20 -22.48
N LYS A 141 10.66 40.90 -22.20
CA LYS A 141 10.67 40.32 -20.85
C LYS A 141 12.00 39.66 -20.55
N ALA A 142 12.39 39.62 -19.28
CA ALA A 142 13.54 38.86 -18.83
C ALA A 142 13.24 38.10 -17.54
N ARG A 143 13.70 36.85 -17.47
CA ARG A 143 13.71 36.04 -16.25
C ARG A 143 15.10 36.08 -15.64
N VAL A 144 15.18 36.52 -14.39
CA VAL A 144 16.42 36.68 -13.64
C VAL A 144 16.37 35.78 -12.41
N ALA A 145 17.26 34.80 -12.34
CA ALA A 145 17.36 33.86 -11.22
C ALA A 145 18.51 34.23 -10.27
N PHE A 146 18.32 33.93 -8.99
CA PHE A 146 19.27 34.18 -7.90
C PHE A 146 19.55 32.89 -7.13
N LEU A 147 20.69 32.85 -6.43
CA LEU A 147 21.05 31.72 -5.58
C LEU A 147 20.27 31.76 -4.25
N GLU A 148 20.21 32.94 -3.64
CA GLU A 148 19.59 33.15 -2.33
C GLU A 148 18.23 33.89 -2.46
N PRO A 149 17.19 33.49 -1.70
CA PRO A 149 15.89 34.18 -1.69
C PRO A 149 15.95 35.65 -1.22
N SER A 150 16.97 36.01 -0.43
CA SER A 150 17.19 37.40 0.00
C SER A 150 17.51 38.33 -1.17
N ASP A 151 18.18 37.83 -2.21
CA ASP A 151 18.54 38.62 -3.40
C ASP A 151 17.31 38.92 -4.29
N VAL A 152 16.28 38.07 -4.25
CA VAL A 152 14.97 38.33 -4.90
C VAL A 152 14.29 39.55 -4.26
N SER A 153 14.36 39.65 -2.92
CA SER A 153 13.82 40.80 -2.19
C SER A 153 14.56 42.10 -2.53
N GLU A 154 15.88 42.03 -2.78
CA GLU A 154 16.66 43.17 -3.28
C GLU A 154 16.37 43.51 -4.75
N ALA A 155 16.04 42.51 -5.56
CA ALA A 155 15.69 42.70 -6.97
C ALA A 155 14.33 43.40 -7.12
N LEU A 156 13.34 43.07 -6.29
CA LEU A 156 12.01 43.72 -6.31
C LEU A 156 12.05 45.20 -5.93
N LYS A 157 13.02 45.61 -5.10
CA LYS A 157 13.24 47.04 -4.80
C LYS A 157 13.67 47.87 -6.00
N ARG A 158 14.04 47.22 -7.11
CA ARG A 158 14.42 47.87 -8.38
C ARG A 158 13.24 48.03 -9.33
N ASP A 159 12.02 47.69 -8.88
CA ASP A 159 10.78 47.96 -9.61
C ASP A 159 10.65 49.46 -9.96
N GLY A 160 10.23 49.75 -11.19
CA GLY A 160 10.16 51.11 -11.72
C GLY A 160 11.50 51.72 -12.15
N GLY A 161 12.60 50.95 -12.14
CA GLY A 161 13.90 51.34 -12.67
C GLY A 161 13.90 51.56 -14.18
N ARG A 162 15.02 52.06 -14.74
CA ARG A 162 15.21 52.20 -16.20
C ARG A 162 16.38 51.34 -16.67
N CYS A 163 16.17 50.55 -17.72
CA CYS A 163 17.18 49.79 -18.42
C CYS A 163 17.43 50.42 -19.80
N GLY A 164 18.68 50.68 -20.19
CA GLY A 164 19.01 51.07 -21.59
C GLY A 164 18.47 52.43 -22.08
N GLY A 165 17.96 53.30 -21.21
CA GLY A 165 17.55 54.67 -21.58
C GLY A 165 16.10 54.86 -22.05
N ALA A 166 15.26 53.82 -22.10
CA ALA A 166 13.82 53.97 -22.38
C ALA A 166 12.94 52.97 -21.60
N SER A 167 11.76 53.46 -21.22
CA SER A 167 10.67 52.82 -20.45
C SER A 167 11.00 52.30 -19.03
N ARG A 168 10.04 52.48 -18.11
CA ARG A 168 10.13 51.96 -16.74
C ARG A 168 9.94 50.44 -16.80
N VAL A 169 10.88 49.71 -16.22
CA VAL A 169 10.74 48.25 -16.10
C VAL A 169 9.89 47.92 -14.88
N THR A 170 9.03 46.92 -15.02
CA THR A 170 8.27 46.36 -13.90
C THR A 170 8.97 45.07 -13.47
N VAL A 171 9.29 44.95 -12.17
CA VAL A 171 9.98 43.78 -11.62
C VAL A 171 9.05 43.08 -10.65
N THR A 172 8.58 41.90 -11.02
CA THR A 172 7.66 41.08 -10.21
C THR A 172 8.32 39.79 -9.77
N ALA A 173 7.95 39.28 -8.59
CA ALA A 173 8.41 37.99 -8.12
C ALA A 173 7.81 36.91 -9.01
N GLU A 174 8.61 35.93 -9.43
CA GLU A 174 8.06 34.79 -10.16
C GLU A 174 7.27 33.93 -9.18
N ASP A 175 5.96 33.79 -9.39
CA ASP A 175 5.15 32.83 -8.63
C ASP A 175 5.46 31.41 -9.13
N PRO A 176 6.15 30.58 -8.32
CA PRO A 176 6.51 29.22 -8.73
C PRO A 176 5.28 28.35 -8.99
N GLN A 177 4.15 28.64 -8.34
CA GLN A 177 2.91 27.87 -8.49
C GLN A 177 2.16 28.23 -9.77
N ALA A 178 2.12 29.52 -10.15
CA ALA A 178 1.48 29.95 -11.40
C ALA A 178 2.22 29.42 -12.65
N VAL A 179 3.56 29.47 -12.65
CA VAL A 179 4.37 28.94 -13.76
C VAL A 179 4.26 27.42 -13.84
N ALA A 180 4.28 26.73 -12.70
CA ALA A 180 4.04 25.28 -12.65
C ALA A 180 2.63 24.91 -13.13
N ALA A 181 1.62 25.71 -12.81
CA ALA A 181 0.24 25.51 -13.25
C ALA A 181 0.06 25.74 -14.76
N GLU A 182 0.71 26.76 -15.33
CA GLU A 182 0.66 27.07 -16.77
C GLU A 182 1.38 25.98 -17.60
N ILE A 183 2.54 25.51 -17.13
CA ILE A 183 3.27 24.38 -17.72
C ILE A 183 2.48 23.08 -17.57
N ALA A 184 1.85 22.84 -16.41
CA ALA A 184 1.02 21.65 -16.18
C ALA A 184 -0.23 21.65 -17.09
N ALA A 185 -0.89 22.79 -17.26
CA ALA A 185 -2.03 22.94 -18.17
C ALA A 185 -1.63 22.76 -19.64
N ALA A 186 -0.45 23.25 -20.05
CA ALA A 186 0.03 23.07 -21.41
C ALA A 186 0.47 21.63 -21.73
N SER A 187 0.80 20.82 -20.72
CA SER A 187 1.41 19.48 -20.85
C SER A 187 0.49 18.31 -20.47
N GLU A 188 -0.80 18.57 -20.22
CA GLU A 188 -1.75 17.57 -19.72
C GLU A 188 -1.81 16.32 -20.63
N GLY A 189 -1.51 15.15 -20.06
CA GLY A 189 -1.49 13.85 -20.76
C GLY A 189 -0.19 13.49 -21.50
N ARG A 190 0.87 14.31 -21.42
CA ARG A 190 2.13 14.12 -22.16
C ARG A 190 3.31 13.68 -21.29
N GLU A 191 3.03 12.95 -20.22
CA GLU A 191 4.04 12.40 -19.32
C GLU A 191 4.41 10.95 -19.70
N VAL A 192 5.67 10.60 -19.47
CA VAL A 192 6.24 9.27 -19.71
C VAL A 192 6.84 8.75 -18.41
N PHE A 193 6.63 7.47 -18.14
CA PHE A 193 7.10 6.78 -16.95
C PHE A 193 8.31 5.90 -17.26
N LEU A 194 9.38 6.09 -16.48
CA LEU A 194 10.67 5.41 -16.61
C LEU A 194 10.86 4.39 -15.50
N LYS A 195 11.23 3.17 -15.87
CA LYS A 195 11.52 2.04 -14.98
C LYS A 195 12.90 1.44 -15.26
N TYR A 196 13.46 0.81 -14.23
CA TYR A 196 14.75 0.09 -14.27
C TYR A 196 15.99 0.97 -14.46
N LEU A 197 15.90 2.24 -14.06
CA LEU A 197 17.05 3.15 -14.05
C LEU A 197 18.12 2.65 -13.06
N PRO A 198 19.42 2.79 -13.38
CA PRO A 198 20.49 2.59 -12.41
C PRO A 198 20.31 3.47 -11.14
N TYR A 199 20.70 2.94 -9.98
CA TYR A 199 20.54 3.66 -8.70
C TYR A 199 21.47 4.87 -8.56
N SER A 200 22.44 5.02 -9.47
CA SER A 200 23.36 6.16 -9.58
C SER A 200 22.94 7.18 -10.64
N THR A 201 21.77 7.02 -11.27
CA THR A 201 21.29 7.91 -12.32
C THR A 201 20.95 9.29 -11.77
N THR A 202 21.44 10.33 -12.45
CA THR A 202 21.14 11.74 -12.18
C THR A 202 20.18 12.30 -13.23
N GLU A 203 19.56 13.44 -12.92
CA GLU A 203 18.65 14.12 -13.87
C GLU A 203 19.38 14.56 -15.14
N ASP A 204 20.60 15.08 -15.03
CA ASP A 204 21.40 15.51 -16.19
C ASP A 204 21.67 14.35 -17.16
N GLN A 205 21.99 13.16 -16.64
CA GLN A 205 22.22 11.96 -17.46
C GLN A 205 20.96 11.51 -18.20
N LEU A 206 19.78 11.74 -17.64
CA LEU A 206 18.51 11.46 -18.30
C LEU A 206 18.16 12.51 -19.34
N ARG A 207 18.47 13.79 -19.08
CA ARG A 207 18.30 14.87 -20.07
C ARG A 207 19.14 14.59 -21.32
N ASP A 208 20.40 14.19 -21.13
CA ASP A 208 21.30 13.83 -22.24
C ASP A 208 20.80 12.61 -23.03
N PHE A 209 20.23 11.62 -22.34
CA PHE A 209 19.73 10.40 -22.98
C PHE A 209 18.45 10.61 -23.78
N PHE A 210 17.59 11.53 -23.34
CA PHE A 210 16.33 11.91 -24.00
C PHE A 210 16.46 13.23 -24.77
N ASP A 211 17.67 13.61 -25.17
CA ASP A 211 17.91 14.81 -25.97
C ASP A 211 17.10 14.77 -27.28
N GLY A 212 16.47 15.88 -27.63
CA GLY A 212 15.55 15.97 -28.77
C GLY A 212 14.11 15.48 -28.53
N CYS A 213 13.73 15.09 -27.30
CA CYS A 213 12.35 14.73 -26.93
C CYS A 213 11.49 15.90 -26.42
N ASP A 214 11.94 17.17 -26.49
CA ASP A 214 11.23 18.34 -25.95
C ASP A 214 10.80 18.17 -24.48
N ILE A 215 11.76 17.93 -23.59
CA ILE A 215 11.49 17.81 -22.15
C ILE A 215 11.12 19.18 -21.59
N VAL A 216 9.98 19.27 -20.91
CA VAL A 216 9.52 20.50 -20.27
C VAL A 216 9.52 20.31 -18.75
N GLY A 217 10.14 21.25 -18.04
CA GLY A 217 10.25 21.23 -16.57
C GLY A 217 11.36 20.32 -16.04
N ASP A 218 11.22 19.93 -14.77
CA ASP A 218 12.16 19.08 -14.03
C ASP A 218 11.84 17.60 -14.19
N ILE A 219 12.89 16.76 -14.23
CA ILE A 219 12.74 15.30 -14.29
C ILE A 219 12.48 14.80 -12.88
N ARG A 220 11.34 14.16 -12.65
CA ARG A 220 10.98 13.67 -11.31
C ARG A 220 11.59 12.30 -11.08
N LEU A 221 12.75 12.24 -10.42
CA LEU A 221 13.35 10.98 -9.96
C LEU A 221 12.88 10.64 -8.55
N MET A 222 12.57 9.36 -8.29
CA MET A 222 12.28 8.91 -6.92
C MET A 222 13.56 8.54 -6.20
N HIS A 223 13.81 9.19 -5.06
CA HIS A 223 14.95 8.90 -4.19
C HIS A 223 14.51 8.17 -2.92
N ASP A 224 15.43 7.40 -2.34
CA ASP A 224 15.25 6.88 -1.00
C ASP A 224 15.51 7.98 0.05
N PRO A 225 14.55 8.28 0.94
CA PRO A 225 14.69 9.35 1.93
C PRO A 225 15.87 9.17 2.90
N SER A 226 16.31 7.92 3.12
CA SER A 226 17.36 7.59 4.08
C SER A 226 18.77 7.56 3.48
N THR A 227 18.88 7.31 2.17
CA THR A 227 20.19 7.14 1.50
C THR A 227 20.44 8.13 0.37
N GLY A 228 19.43 8.90 -0.06
CA GLY A 228 19.50 9.86 -1.18
C GLY A 228 19.66 9.22 -2.56
N LYS A 229 19.79 7.89 -2.65
CA LYS A 229 19.99 7.17 -3.91
C LYS A 229 18.68 7.04 -4.69
N CYS A 230 18.77 7.12 -6.02
CA CYS A 230 17.62 6.91 -6.89
C CYS A 230 17.08 5.48 -6.74
N LYS A 231 15.76 5.29 -6.69
CA LYS A 231 15.07 3.99 -6.61
C LYS A 231 14.89 3.32 -7.98
N GLY A 232 15.46 3.89 -9.03
CA GLY A 232 15.42 3.33 -10.37
C GLY A 232 14.10 3.59 -11.12
N ILE A 233 13.31 4.57 -10.66
CA ILE A 233 12.05 5.00 -11.28
C ILE A 233 11.97 6.52 -11.36
N GLY A 234 11.34 7.04 -12.40
CA GLY A 234 11.13 8.46 -12.58
C GLY A 234 10.08 8.81 -13.63
N TRP A 235 9.73 10.10 -13.70
CA TRP A 235 8.75 10.64 -14.64
C TRP A 235 9.34 11.78 -15.45
N LEU A 236 8.97 11.82 -16.73
CA LEU A 236 9.43 12.79 -17.71
C LEU A 236 8.20 13.49 -18.34
N THR A 237 8.10 14.81 -18.16
CA THR A 237 7.04 15.62 -18.78
C THR A 237 7.53 16.18 -20.10
N LEU A 238 6.75 16.02 -21.17
CA LEU A 238 7.14 16.38 -22.53
C LEU A 238 6.22 17.47 -23.09
N GLY A 239 6.82 18.44 -23.78
CA GLY A 239 6.12 19.60 -24.32
C GLY A 239 5.34 19.29 -25.59
N SER A 240 5.82 18.33 -26.40
CA SER A 240 5.24 17.99 -27.69
C SER A 240 4.84 16.51 -27.79
N ALA A 241 3.75 16.23 -28.52
CA ALA A 241 3.31 14.86 -28.79
C ALA A 241 4.33 14.07 -29.64
N GLU A 242 5.15 14.77 -30.43
CA GLU A 242 6.27 14.17 -31.16
C GLU A 242 7.40 13.75 -30.22
N GLY A 243 7.73 14.60 -29.23
CA GLY A 243 8.64 14.27 -28.14
C GLY A 243 8.22 13.02 -27.38
N GLN A 244 6.92 12.86 -27.10
CA GLN A 244 6.37 11.68 -26.43
C GLN A 244 6.53 10.39 -27.24
N ARG A 245 6.28 10.43 -28.56
CA ARG A 245 6.50 9.27 -29.44
C ARG A 245 7.97 8.88 -29.51
N LYS A 246 8.88 9.87 -29.59
CA LYS A 246 10.33 9.63 -29.55
C LYS A 246 10.75 8.99 -28.24
N ALA A 247 10.31 9.53 -27.10
CA ALA A 247 10.60 8.94 -25.79
C ALA A 247 10.15 7.47 -25.69
N LEU A 248 8.93 7.14 -26.15
CA LEU A 248 8.42 5.76 -26.15
C LEU A 248 9.23 4.81 -27.03
N SER A 249 9.86 5.30 -28.10
CA SER A 249 10.72 4.48 -28.97
C SER A 249 12.00 4.01 -28.25
N HIS A 250 12.38 4.66 -27.14
CA HIS A 250 13.50 4.21 -26.29
C HIS A 250 13.11 3.12 -25.27
N ASN A 251 11.89 2.58 -25.32
CA ASN A 251 11.52 1.44 -24.48
C ASN A 251 12.39 0.21 -24.80
N GLY A 252 13.06 -0.33 -23.79
CA GLY A 252 14.00 -1.45 -23.93
C GLY A 252 15.43 -1.02 -24.29
N ALA A 253 15.70 0.27 -24.46
CA ALA A 253 17.03 0.79 -24.73
C ALA A 253 17.98 0.55 -23.56
N ARG A 254 19.29 0.49 -23.86
CA ARG A 254 20.32 0.20 -22.86
C ARG A 254 20.87 1.51 -22.28
N PHE A 255 20.68 1.71 -20.98
CA PHE A 255 21.12 2.89 -20.24
C PHE A 255 21.84 2.47 -18.95
N GLY A 256 23.07 2.96 -18.76
CA GLY A 256 23.92 2.62 -17.60
C GLY A 256 24.10 1.11 -17.37
N GLY A 257 24.13 0.32 -18.45
CA GLY A 257 24.30 -1.14 -18.41
C GLY A 257 23.03 -1.94 -18.13
N ARG A 258 21.85 -1.31 -18.06
CA ARG A 258 20.54 -1.97 -17.90
C ARG A 258 19.60 -1.61 -19.03
N ASN A 259 18.62 -2.47 -19.30
CA ASN A 259 17.53 -2.14 -20.21
C ASN A 259 16.48 -1.35 -19.44
N ILE A 260 16.19 -0.13 -19.89
CA ILE A 260 15.18 0.72 -19.28
C ILE A 260 13.82 0.44 -19.90
N SER A 261 12.76 0.61 -19.13
CA SER A 261 11.40 0.55 -19.65
C SER A 261 10.82 1.96 -19.68
N VAL A 262 10.28 2.32 -20.83
CA VAL A 262 9.68 3.62 -21.11
C VAL A 262 8.25 3.37 -21.53
N THR A 263 7.30 3.76 -20.68
CA THR A 263 5.87 3.54 -20.93
C THR A 263 5.13 4.87 -20.81
N LEU A 264 3.98 5.01 -21.48
CA LEU A 264 3.09 6.13 -21.22
C LEU A 264 2.85 6.20 -19.71
N ALA A 265 2.95 7.40 -19.14
CA ALA A 265 2.45 7.59 -17.80
C ALA A 265 0.94 7.39 -17.90
N THR A 266 0.48 6.18 -17.56
CA THR A 266 -0.92 6.03 -17.16
C THR A 266 -1.13 7.06 -16.06
N ASN A 267 -2.34 7.58 -15.90
CA ASN A 267 -2.67 8.48 -14.79
C ASN A 267 -2.61 7.75 -13.42
N SER A 268 -1.73 6.75 -13.29
CA SER A 268 -1.14 6.20 -12.09
C SER A 268 -0.25 7.22 -11.34
N ALA A 269 -0.19 8.48 -11.78
CA ALA A 269 0.25 9.65 -10.99
C ALA A 269 -0.93 10.50 -10.45
N LYS A 270 -2.18 10.06 -10.64
CA LYS A 270 -3.34 10.44 -9.81
C LYS A 270 -3.79 9.29 -8.90
N TRP A 271 -2.84 8.59 -8.27
CA TRP A 271 -2.96 8.54 -6.82
C TRP A 271 -2.64 9.98 -6.38
N ALA A 272 -3.65 10.85 -6.46
CA ALA A 272 -3.72 11.85 -5.42
C ALA A 272 -3.50 11.03 -4.15
N ARG A 273 -2.47 11.37 -3.37
CA ARG A 273 -2.52 11.03 -1.96
C ARG A 273 -3.79 11.69 -1.50
N GLY A 274 -4.91 10.97 -1.60
CA GLY A 274 -6.14 11.41 -1.01
C GLY A 274 -5.79 11.69 0.41
N THR A 275 -6.17 12.91 0.83
CA THR A 275 -5.65 13.62 2.00
C THR A 275 -5.07 12.61 2.96
N VAL A 276 -3.73 12.54 3.04
CA VAL A 276 -3.09 11.62 3.98
C VAL A 276 -3.73 11.96 5.32
N GLN A 277 -4.60 11.08 5.80
CA GLN A 277 -5.24 11.28 7.08
C GLN A 277 -4.12 11.49 8.08
N ASP A 278 -4.18 12.61 8.80
CA ASP A 278 -3.27 12.85 9.91
C ASP A 278 -3.34 11.64 10.85
N ILE A 279 -2.19 11.28 11.41
CA ILE A 279 -2.05 10.13 12.31
C ILE A 279 -3.09 10.27 13.42
N GLY A 280 -3.97 9.28 13.58
CA GLY A 280 -5.07 9.30 14.55
C GLY A 280 -6.40 9.88 14.06
N THR A 281 -6.50 10.38 12.82
CA THR A 281 -7.78 10.75 12.19
C THR A 281 -8.35 9.57 11.39
N HIS A 282 -9.67 9.47 11.29
CA HIS A 282 -10.36 8.38 10.58
C HIS A 282 -11.50 8.95 9.72
N THR A 283 -11.35 8.93 8.40
CA THR A 283 -12.45 9.10 7.45
C THR A 283 -13.04 7.72 7.17
N PRO A 284 -14.33 7.50 7.45
CA PRO A 284 -14.96 6.20 7.24
C PRO A 284 -15.11 5.95 5.74
N ALA A 285 -14.88 4.71 5.31
CA ALA A 285 -14.93 4.37 3.89
C ALA A 285 -16.35 4.07 3.42
N MET A 286 -16.66 4.49 2.19
CA MET A 286 -17.90 4.14 1.48
C MET A 286 -19.19 4.45 2.26
N VAL A 287 -19.20 5.51 3.07
CA VAL A 287 -20.34 5.90 3.94
C VAL A 287 -21.61 6.05 3.12
N ASP A 288 -21.52 6.77 2.01
CA ASP A 288 -22.64 7.09 1.14
C ASP A 288 -23.25 5.83 0.51
N GLU A 289 -22.42 4.89 0.06
CA GLU A 289 -22.85 3.59 -0.45
C GLU A 289 -23.54 2.76 0.63
N THR A 290 -22.96 2.73 1.84
CA THR A 290 -23.52 2.03 3.00
C THR A 290 -24.90 2.56 3.37
N LEU A 291 -25.05 3.89 3.48
CA LEU A 291 -26.33 4.51 3.82
C LEU A 291 -27.41 4.23 2.76
N ARG A 292 -27.05 4.35 1.47
CA ARG A 292 -27.99 4.09 0.37
C ARG A 292 -28.46 2.64 0.37
N ALA A 293 -27.56 1.69 0.64
CA ALA A 293 -27.89 0.27 0.62
C ALA A 293 -28.68 -0.15 1.86
N LEU A 294 -28.26 0.26 3.06
CA LEU A 294 -28.79 -0.27 4.32
C LEU A 294 -29.92 0.59 4.90
N VAL A 295 -29.73 1.91 4.99
CA VAL A 295 -30.57 2.76 5.86
C VAL A 295 -31.72 3.43 5.12
N LEU A 296 -31.47 3.97 3.93
CA LEU A 296 -32.51 4.66 3.15
C LEU A 296 -33.79 3.85 2.87
N PRO A 297 -33.76 2.52 2.73
CA PRO A 297 -34.98 1.73 2.52
C PRO A 297 -35.96 1.78 3.70
N ASP A 298 -35.46 1.97 4.94
CA ASP A 298 -36.29 1.96 6.14
C ASP A 298 -35.74 2.87 7.27
N PRO A 299 -35.95 4.19 7.19
CA PRO A 299 -35.49 5.13 8.21
C PRO A 299 -36.07 4.93 9.62
N ASP A 300 -37.21 4.23 9.73
CA ASP A 300 -37.87 3.92 11.01
C ASP A 300 -37.31 2.62 11.65
N GLY A 301 -36.47 1.89 10.93
CA GLY A 301 -35.98 0.56 11.31
C GLY A 301 -34.97 0.53 12.46
N VAL A 302 -34.72 -0.69 12.93
CA VAL A 302 -33.65 -1.02 13.89
C VAL A 302 -32.40 -1.44 13.11
N TYR A 303 -31.26 -0.87 13.46
CA TYR A 303 -29.98 -1.11 12.81
C TYR A 303 -28.91 -1.56 13.80
N VAL A 304 -27.96 -2.35 13.31
CA VAL A 304 -26.75 -2.73 14.03
C VAL A 304 -25.50 -2.22 13.30
N ASP A 305 -24.60 -1.55 14.01
CA ASP A 305 -23.22 -1.27 13.58
C ASP A 305 -22.28 -2.14 14.44
N GLY A 306 -21.79 -3.25 13.87
CA GLY A 306 -20.97 -4.21 14.62
C GLY A 306 -19.55 -3.72 14.93
N THR A 307 -19.15 -2.58 14.37
CA THR A 307 -17.75 -2.13 14.40
C THR A 307 -17.70 -0.62 14.53
N PHE A 308 -18.18 -0.11 15.68
CA PHE A 308 -18.34 1.33 15.92
C PHE A 308 -17.07 2.14 15.59
N GLY A 309 -15.91 1.66 16.02
CA GLY A 309 -14.59 2.25 15.80
C GLY A 309 -14.48 3.65 16.40
N ARG A 310 -14.72 4.68 15.59
CA ARG A 310 -14.78 6.09 16.06
C ARG A 310 -16.14 6.73 15.79
N GLY A 311 -17.14 5.93 15.42
CA GLY A 311 -18.54 6.32 15.24
C GLY A 311 -18.84 7.06 13.93
N GLY A 312 -17.99 6.92 12.92
CA GLY A 312 -18.18 7.60 11.65
C GLY A 312 -19.41 7.11 10.89
N HIS A 313 -19.49 5.79 10.62
CA HIS A 313 -20.68 5.18 10.05
C HIS A 313 -21.87 5.27 10.99
N SER A 314 -21.72 5.00 12.30
CA SER A 314 -22.79 5.17 13.29
C SER A 314 -23.45 6.56 13.25
N ARG A 315 -22.67 7.65 13.26
CA ARG A 315 -23.22 9.01 13.14
C ARG A 315 -23.91 9.24 11.80
N ALA A 316 -23.33 8.71 10.71
CA ALA A 316 -23.93 8.82 9.39
C ALA A 316 -25.28 8.06 9.33
N ILE A 317 -25.38 6.88 9.94
CA ILE A 317 -26.62 6.09 10.04
C ILE A 317 -27.65 6.88 10.85
N LEU A 318 -27.30 7.34 12.06
CA LEU A 318 -28.19 8.15 12.91
C LEU A 318 -28.71 9.41 12.20
N SER A 319 -27.90 10.04 11.34
CA SER A 319 -28.31 11.22 10.56
C SER A 319 -29.41 10.93 9.54
N ARG A 320 -29.60 9.66 9.15
CA ARG A 320 -30.61 9.21 8.19
C ARG A 320 -31.78 8.48 8.85
N LEU A 321 -31.65 8.11 10.12
CA LEU A 321 -32.76 7.54 10.88
C LEU A 321 -33.80 8.60 11.23
N SER A 322 -35.05 8.18 11.30
CA SER A 322 -36.13 8.99 11.85
C SER A 322 -36.07 9.00 13.40
N PRO A 323 -36.97 9.75 14.08
CA PRO A 323 -37.11 9.65 15.54
C PRO A 323 -37.49 8.25 16.06
N LYS A 324 -38.08 7.40 15.21
CA LYS A 324 -38.46 6.02 15.57
C LYS A 324 -37.33 5.03 15.36
N GLY A 325 -36.40 5.32 14.46
CA GLY A 325 -35.25 4.47 14.20
C GLY A 325 -34.40 4.23 15.45
N ARG A 326 -33.68 3.11 15.45
CA ARG A 326 -32.75 2.72 16.52
C ARG A 326 -31.43 2.23 15.93
N LEU A 327 -30.33 2.50 16.61
CA LEU A 327 -29.01 2.00 16.26
C LEU A 327 -28.35 1.38 17.48
N HIS A 328 -28.06 0.08 17.40
CA HIS A 328 -27.20 -0.63 18.35
C HIS A 328 -25.80 -0.73 17.75
N ALA A 329 -24.79 -0.29 18.49
CA ALA A 329 -23.40 -0.42 18.07
C ALA A 329 -22.63 -1.36 18.98
N PHE A 330 -21.57 -1.97 18.43
CA PHE A 330 -20.67 -2.87 19.13
C PHE A 330 -19.23 -2.44 18.91
N ASP A 331 -18.41 -2.59 19.95
CA ASP A 331 -16.95 -2.53 19.83
C ASP A 331 -16.30 -3.27 21.00
N LEU A 332 -15.06 -3.69 20.80
CA LEU A 332 -14.21 -4.29 21.83
C LEU A 332 -13.23 -3.28 22.43
N ASP A 333 -12.90 -2.22 21.70
CA ASP A 333 -11.91 -1.22 22.09
C ASP A 333 -12.46 -0.26 23.16
N PRO A 334 -11.90 -0.23 24.39
CA PRO A 334 -12.37 0.67 25.43
C PRO A 334 -12.35 2.15 25.02
N GLU A 335 -11.40 2.56 24.17
CA GLU A 335 -11.38 3.94 23.65
C GLU A 335 -12.56 4.22 22.72
N ALA A 336 -12.94 3.25 21.88
CA ALA A 336 -14.13 3.34 21.04
C ALA A 336 -15.39 3.44 21.91
N ILE A 337 -15.47 2.63 22.98
CA ILE A 337 -16.58 2.66 23.94
C ILE A 337 -16.72 4.01 24.62
N LEU A 338 -15.62 4.67 25.01
CA LEU A 338 -15.68 6.01 25.60
C LEU A 338 -16.29 7.02 24.64
N VAL A 339 -15.89 7.00 23.36
CA VAL A 339 -16.46 7.87 22.32
C VAL A 339 -17.94 7.56 22.08
N ALA A 340 -18.29 6.28 22.04
CA ALA A 340 -19.67 5.84 21.83
C ALA A 340 -20.58 6.20 23.01
N LYS A 341 -20.10 6.11 24.25
CA LYS A 341 -20.85 6.51 25.44
C LYS A 341 -21.15 8.00 25.47
N GLN A 342 -20.33 8.82 24.81
CA GLN A 342 -20.67 10.23 24.61
C GLN A 342 -21.81 10.38 23.59
N LEU A 343 -21.76 9.65 22.47
CA LEU A 343 -22.84 9.66 21.47
C LEU A 343 -24.17 9.13 22.04
N GLU A 344 -24.15 8.11 22.89
CA GLU A 344 -25.32 7.54 23.58
C GLU A 344 -26.01 8.57 24.49
N LYS A 345 -25.26 9.51 25.08
CA LYS A 345 -25.83 10.62 25.86
C LYS A 345 -26.44 11.69 24.97
N GLU A 346 -25.96 11.84 23.75
CA GLU A 346 -26.38 12.89 22.81
C GLU A 346 -27.61 12.47 21.99
N ASP A 347 -27.75 11.18 21.65
CA ASP A 347 -28.85 10.65 20.85
C ASP A 347 -29.47 9.42 21.51
N SER A 348 -30.71 9.56 21.99
CA SER A 348 -31.45 8.50 22.68
C SER A 348 -31.81 7.30 21.79
N ARG A 349 -31.61 7.40 20.46
CA ARG A 349 -31.82 6.29 19.51
C ARG A 349 -30.61 5.36 19.44
N PHE A 350 -29.46 5.80 19.96
CA PHE A 350 -28.21 5.07 19.92
C PHE A 350 -27.98 4.28 21.21
N THR A 351 -27.39 3.10 21.10
CA THR A 351 -26.96 2.29 22.25
C THR A 351 -25.65 1.59 21.93
N ILE A 352 -24.67 1.66 22.82
CA ILE A 352 -23.38 0.99 22.65
C ILE A 352 -23.21 -0.20 23.60
N HIS A 353 -22.77 -1.32 23.02
CA HIS A 353 -22.43 -2.56 23.70
C HIS A 353 -20.91 -2.78 23.69
N HIS A 354 -20.28 -2.86 24.87
CA HIS A 354 -18.86 -3.26 25.00
C HIS A 354 -18.74 -4.79 24.96
N ARG A 355 -18.95 -5.33 23.76
CA ARG A 355 -19.03 -6.77 23.46
C ARG A 355 -18.55 -7.03 22.04
N PRO A 356 -18.05 -8.26 21.75
CA PRO A 356 -17.85 -8.65 20.37
C PRO A 356 -19.19 -8.63 19.63
N PHE A 357 -19.18 -8.24 18.35
CA PHE A 357 -20.40 -8.18 17.56
C PHE A 357 -20.99 -9.57 17.27
N GLY A 358 -20.20 -10.65 17.39
CA GLY A 358 -20.72 -12.02 17.35
C GLY A 358 -21.79 -12.30 18.41
N ASP A 359 -21.81 -11.54 19.51
CA ASP A 359 -22.80 -11.66 20.59
C ASP A 359 -24.06 -10.81 20.34
N MET A 360 -24.25 -10.26 19.13
CA MET A 360 -25.35 -9.32 18.84
C MET A 360 -26.74 -9.87 19.18
N VAL A 361 -26.98 -11.17 18.93
CA VAL A 361 -28.26 -11.82 19.26
C VAL A 361 -28.51 -11.78 20.77
N GLN A 362 -27.51 -12.13 21.57
CA GLN A 362 -27.60 -12.14 23.03
C GLN A 362 -27.75 -10.73 23.60
N ALA A 363 -27.13 -9.74 22.98
CA ALA A 363 -27.18 -8.35 23.42
C ALA A 363 -28.52 -7.66 23.11
N LEU A 364 -29.16 -8.01 21.99
CA LEU A 364 -30.46 -7.46 21.61
C LEU A 364 -31.64 -8.26 22.18
N GLY A 365 -31.41 -9.51 22.57
CA GLY A 365 -32.43 -10.42 23.12
C GLY A 365 -33.24 -11.14 22.06
N GLU A 366 -33.93 -12.22 22.46
CA GLU A 366 -34.69 -13.09 21.55
C GLU A 366 -35.81 -12.35 20.79
N GLU A 367 -36.40 -11.33 21.41
CA GLU A 367 -37.45 -10.50 20.79
C GLU A 367 -36.97 -9.75 19.54
N ALA A 368 -35.65 -9.54 19.40
CA ALA A 368 -35.07 -8.88 18.24
C ALA A 368 -34.93 -9.81 17.01
N ALA A 369 -35.06 -11.12 17.19
CA ALA A 369 -34.97 -12.09 16.11
C ALA A 369 -36.01 -11.78 15.02
N GLY A 370 -35.56 -11.66 13.77
CA GLY A 370 -36.44 -11.32 12.65
C GLY A 370 -37.00 -9.90 12.64
N SER A 371 -36.47 -8.96 13.45
CA SER A 371 -36.97 -7.58 13.54
C SER A 371 -36.00 -6.51 13.02
N VAL A 372 -34.71 -6.84 12.91
CA VAL A 372 -33.65 -5.89 12.53
C VAL A 372 -33.72 -5.58 11.04
N SER A 373 -33.65 -4.29 10.69
CA SER A 373 -33.79 -3.82 9.31
C SER A 373 -32.44 -3.81 8.57
N GLY A 374 -31.34 -3.60 9.28
CA GLY A 374 -30.02 -3.76 8.71
C GLY A 374 -28.90 -4.00 9.72
N VAL A 375 -27.87 -4.72 9.30
CA VAL A 375 -26.63 -4.93 10.05
C VAL A 375 -25.46 -4.47 9.18
N PHE A 376 -24.54 -3.69 9.74
CA PHE A 376 -23.32 -3.23 9.08
C PHE A 376 -22.10 -3.71 9.85
N LEU A 377 -21.15 -4.36 9.16
CA LEU A 377 -19.86 -4.77 9.71
C LEU A 377 -18.72 -4.22 8.83
N ASP A 378 -17.86 -3.39 9.42
CA ASP A 378 -16.61 -2.90 8.83
C ASP A 378 -15.43 -3.77 9.29
N LEU A 379 -15.11 -4.78 8.48
CA LEU A 379 -14.27 -5.92 8.86
C LEU A 379 -12.79 -5.59 8.68
N GLY A 380 -12.25 -4.76 9.57
CA GLY A 380 -10.85 -4.35 9.54
C GLY A 380 -10.36 -3.82 10.88
N ILE A 381 -9.13 -3.30 10.88
CA ILE A 381 -8.59 -2.58 12.03
C ILE A 381 -8.82 -1.09 11.84
N SER A 382 -9.32 -0.44 12.90
CA SER A 382 -9.49 1.00 12.88
C SER A 382 -8.14 1.72 12.80
N SER A 383 -8.13 2.87 12.12
CA SER A 383 -6.93 3.68 11.95
C SER A 383 -6.26 4.09 13.27
N PRO A 384 -7.00 4.51 14.31
CA PRO A 384 -6.40 4.84 15.61
C PRO A 384 -5.76 3.65 16.33
N GLN A 385 -6.39 2.46 16.26
CA GLN A 385 -5.79 1.24 16.80
C GLN A 385 -4.44 0.96 16.13
N PHE A 386 -4.38 1.06 14.81
CA PHE A 386 -3.14 0.84 14.07
C PHE A 386 -2.08 1.93 14.35
N ASP A 387 -2.49 3.18 14.51
CA ASP A 387 -1.58 4.31 14.67
C ASP A 387 -1.04 4.46 16.11
N ALA A 388 -1.75 3.93 17.11
CA ALA A 388 -1.36 4.00 18.52
C ALA A 388 -0.22 3.01 18.86
N ALA A 389 1.00 3.53 19.02
CA ALA A 389 2.17 2.73 19.38
C ALA A 389 1.97 1.91 20.66
N GLY A 390 1.18 2.40 21.62
CA GLY A 390 0.87 1.70 22.88
C GLY A 390 0.08 0.39 22.74
N ARG A 391 -0.51 0.13 21.57
CA ARG A 391 -1.29 -1.08 21.27
C ARG A 391 -0.48 -2.21 20.65
N GLY A 392 0.69 -1.86 20.09
CA GLY A 392 1.64 -2.82 19.55
C GLY A 392 1.33 -3.41 18.17
N PHE A 393 0.36 -2.89 17.41
CA PHE A 393 0.00 -3.45 16.09
C PHE A 393 1.04 -3.22 14.99
N ARG A 394 1.96 -2.27 15.17
CA ARG A 394 2.94 -1.90 14.15
C ARG A 394 4.32 -2.48 14.47
N PRO A 395 4.93 -3.27 13.56
CA PRO A 395 6.28 -3.77 13.78
C PRO A 395 7.35 -2.66 13.70
N GLU A 396 7.07 -1.55 13.01
CA GLU A 396 8.03 -0.43 12.88
C GLU A 396 8.04 0.52 14.08
N ALA A 397 6.92 0.58 14.81
CA ALA A 397 6.78 1.40 16.02
C ALA A 397 7.05 0.53 17.26
N ASP A 398 7.69 1.11 18.27
CA ASP A 398 7.96 0.37 19.51
C ASP A 398 6.89 0.63 20.57
N GLY A 399 6.40 -0.44 21.16
CA GLY A 399 5.38 -0.46 22.20
C GLY A 399 5.27 -1.85 22.83
N PRO A 400 4.33 -2.05 23.78
CA PRO A 400 4.06 -3.38 24.33
C PRO A 400 3.64 -4.36 23.24
N LEU A 401 4.14 -5.60 23.28
CA LEU A 401 3.69 -6.68 22.41
C LEU A 401 2.34 -7.22 22.93
N ASP A 402 1.27 -6.48 22.66
CA ASP A 402 -0.09 -6.75 23.15
C ASP A 402 -0.99 -7.35 22.05
N LEU A 403 -1.26 -6.58 20.98
CA LEU A 403 -2.09 -6.97 19.83
C LEU A 403 -3.57 -7.26 20.10
N ARG A 404 -4.10 -7.04 21.31
CA ARG A 404 -5.54 -7.17 21.59
C ARG A 404 -6.36 -5.93 21.18
N PHE A 405 -7.60 -6.16 20.75
CA PHE A 405 -8.63 -5.13 20.57
C PHE A 405 -9.20 -4.67 21.91
N ASP A 406 -9.51 -5.60 22.79
CA ASP A 406 -9.90 -5.31 24.17
C ASP A 406 -8.72 -5.57 25.12
N GLN A 407 -8.10 -4.51 25.62
CA GLN A 407 -7.00 -4.61 26.58
C GLN A 407 -7.46 -4.87 28.02
N THR A 408 -8.77 -4.84 28.29
CA THR A 408 -9.35 -5.07 29.63
C THR A 408 -9.49 -6.56 29.95
N ARG A 409 -9.43 -7.44 28.95
CA ARG A 409 -9.59 -8.89 29.10
C ARG A 409 -8.61 -9.68 28.23
N GLY A 410 -8.51 -10.98 28.48
CA GLY A 410 -7.62 -11.88 27.75
C GLY A 410 -6.13 -11.68 28.07
N GLU A 411 -5.27 -12.41 27.36
CA GLU A 411 -3.82 -12.35 27.52
C GLU A 411 -3.15 -11.61 26.35
N PRO A 412 -2.14 -10.74 26.57
CA PRO A 412 -1.41 -10.10 25.49
C PRO A 412 -0.55 -11.10 24.70
N ALA A 413 -0.17 -10.73 23.47
CA ALA A 413 0.69 -11.55 22.61
C ALA A 413 1.98 -12.02 23.30
N SER A 414 2.61 -11.16 24.10
CA SER A 414 3.81 -11.52 24.87
C SER A 414 3.59 -12.66 25.87
N ALA A 415 2.40 -12.76 26.47
CA ALA A 415 2.03 -13.83 27.38
C ALA A 415 1.65 -15.12 26.63
N LEU A 416 0.83 -14.99 25.57
CA LEU A 416 0.45 -16.10 24.70
C LEU A 416 1.68 -16.86 24.20
N LEU A 417 2.66 -16.13 23.65
CA LEU A 417 3.89 -16.71 23.08
C LEU A 417 4.73 -17.50 24.10
N LYS A 418 4.62 -17.21 25.40
CA LYS A 418 5.30 -17.97 26.46
C LYS A 418 4.58 -19.27 26.81
N ARG A 419 3.28 -19.37 26.50
CA ARG A 419 2.41 -20.50 26.86
C ARG A 419 2.26 -21.51 25.74
N ILE A 420 2.11 -21.06 24.49
CA ILE A 420 1.77 -21.92 23.36
C ILE A 420 2.94 -22.81 22.90
N GLY A 421 2.58 -23.94 22.29
CA GLY A 421 3.54 -24.86 21.71
C GLY A 421 4.04 -24.42 20.33
N ARG A 422 5.10 -25.10 19.88
CA ARG A 422 5.71 -24.86 18.56
C ARG A 422 4.73 -25.08 17.40
N GLU A 423 4.02 -26.21 17.39
CA GLU A 423 3.11 -26.56 16.28
C GLU A 423 1.91 -25.60 16.23
N GLU A 424 1.33 -25.30 17.38
CA GLU A 424 0.25 -24.30 17.51
C GLU A 424 0.68 -22.93 16.97
N LEU A 425 1.90 -22.47 17.28
CA LEU A 425 2.43 -21.22 16.73
C LEU A 425 2.62 -21.28 15.20
N ILE A 426 3.04 -22.42 14.64
CA ILE A 426 3.16 -22.59 13.19
C ILE A 426 1.77 -22.47 12.54
N ASP A 427 0.75 -23.12 13.12
CA ASP A 427 -0.61 -23.07 12.61
C ASP A 427 -1.15 -21.63 12.64
N ILE A 428 -0.94 -20.90 13.74
CA ILE A 428 -1.29 -19.48 13.85
C ILE A 428 -0.63 -18.66 12.73
N LEU A 429 0.67 -18.83 12.51
CA LEU A 429 1.41 -18.10 11.47
C LEU A 429 0.87 -18.38 10.06
N VAL A 430 0.57 -19.64 9.75
CA VAL A 430 0.07 -20.06 8.43
C VAL A 430 -1.35 -19.54 8.21
N VAL A 431 -2.25 -19.71 9.18
CA VAL A 431 -3.64 -19.19 9.12
C VAL A 431 -3.64 -17.67 8.96
N GLY A 432 -2.72 -16.98 9.64
CA GLY A 432 -2.55 -15.55 9.58
C GLY A 432 -1.95 -14.98 8.29
N GLY A 433 -1.52 -15.83 7.36
CA GLY A 433 -1.07 -15.44 6.02
C GLY A 433 0.41 -15.66 5.70
N GLU A 434 1.20 -16.31 6.57
CA GLU A 434 2.58 -16.70 6.22
C GLU A 434 2.58 -17.88 5.24
N SER A 435 2.68 -17.57 3.95
CA SER A 435 2.63 -18.53 2.85
C SER A 435 3.82 -19.48 2.79
N ASP A 436 5.01 -19.01 3.20
CA ASP A 436 6.21 -19.83 3.28
C ASP A 436 6.20 -20.64 4.59
N LYS A 437 5.73 -21.90 4.51
CA LYS A 437 5.74 -22.83 5.64
C LYS A 437 7.14 -23.04 6.24
N ALA A 438 8.22 -22.89 5.46
CA ALA A 438 9.58 -22.97 5.99
C ALA A 438 9.98 -21.71 6.76
N ALA A 439 9.51 -20.53 6.34
CA ALA A 439 9.62 -19.31 7.13
C ALA A 439 8.83 -19.42 8.44
N ALA A 440 7.57 -19.86 8.38
CA ALA A 440 6.73 -20.06 9.57
C ALA A 440 7.42 -20.97 10.61
N ARG A 441 7.98 -22.10 10.17
CA ARG A 441 8.78 -22.99 11.05
C ARG A 441 9.98 -22.29 11.67
N ARG A 442 10.79 -21.57 10.89
CA ARG A 442 11.97 -20.86 11.40
C ARG A 442 11.61 -19.77 12.41
N ILE A 443 10.51 -19.04 12.16
CA ILE A 443 9.99 -18.02 13.07
C ILE A 443 9.54 -18.67 14.38
N ALA A 444 8.76 -19.74 14.31
CA ALA A 444 8.33 -20.48 15.49
C ALA A 444 9.52 -21.04 16.28
N ASP A 445 10.51 -21.64 15.61
CA ASP A 445 11.75 -22.14 16.24
C ASP A 445 12.49 -21.03 16.99
N ALA A 446 12.67 -19.85 16.37
CA ALA A 446 13.35 -18.72 16.98
C ALA A 446 12.61 -18.18 18.21
N ILE A 447 11.28 -18.09 18.15
CA ILE A 447 10.45 -17.66 19.28
C ILE A 447 10.53 -18.68 20.42
N MET A 448 10.39 -19.98 20.12
CA MET A 448 10.46 -21.04 21.13
C MET A 448 11.83 -21.11 21.81
N LEU A 449 12.92 -20.89 21.07
CA LEU A 449 14.26 -20.79 21.64
C LEU A 449 14.40 -19.57 22.56
N ALA A 450 13.86 -18.41 22.17
CA ALA A 450 13.87 -17.22 23.00
C ALA A 450 13.07 -17.41 24.29
N VAL A 451 11.93 -18.10 24.23
CA VAL A 451 11.13 -18.49 25.41
C VAL A 451 11.94 -19.39 26.34
N ARG A 452 12.54 -20.48 25.82
CA ARG A 452 13.36 -21.41 26.62
C ARG A 452 14.56 -20.74 27.27
N ALA A 453 15.15 -19.76 26.60
CA ALA A 453 16.28 -19.00 27.13
C ALA A 453 15.87 -17.86 28.08
N GLY A 454 14.58 -17.60 28.29
CA GLY A 454 14.11 -16.47 29.11
C GLY A 454 14.39 -15.10 28.49
N THR A 455 14.53 -15.03 27.16
CA THR A 455 14.93 -13.83 26.40
C THR A 455 13.88 -13.36 25.39
N LEU A 456 12.66 -13.92 25.43
CA LEU A 456 11.58 -13.50 24.55
C LEU A 456 11.29 -11.99 24.73
N PRO A 457 11.38 -11.16 23.67
CA PRO A 457 11.11 -9.74 23.81
C PRO A 457 9.61 -9.46 24.04
N GLU A 458 9.31 -8.58 24.99
CA GLU A 458 7.94 -8.16 25.32
C GLU A 458 7.53 -6.86 24.62
N ARG A 459 8.41 -6.30 23.78
CA ARG A 459 8.18 -5.08 23.02
C ARG A 459 8.23 -5.35 21.53
N THR A 460 7.44 -4.60 20.77
CA THR A 460 7.20 -4.85 19.34
C THR A 460 8.45 -4.72 18.49
N ARG A 461 9.30 -3.70 18.66
CA ARG A 461 10.48 -3.53 17.80
C ARG A 461 11.51 -4.65 18.01
N PRO A 462 11.94 -4.97 19.25
CA PRO A 462 12.82 -6.12 19.47
C PRO A 462 12.22 -7.45 19.01
N PHE A 463 10.91 -7.66 19.18
CA PHE A 463 10.23 -8.86 18.68
C PHE A 463 10.23 -8.91 17.15
N ALA A 464 9.97 -7.78 16.48
CA ALA A 464 10.00 -7.67 15.03
C ALA A 464 11.41 -7.94 14.47
N GLU A 465 12.47 -7.54 15.18
CA GLU A 465 13.86 -7.87 14.84
C GLU A 465 14.16 -9.37 14.98
N LEU A 466 13.68 -10.03 16.03
CA LEU A 466 13.79 -11.48 16.21
C LEU A 466 13.15 -12.22 15.02
N VAL A 467 11.91 -11.84 14.68
CA VAL A 467 11.17 -12.40 13.54
C VAL A 467 11.91 -12.15 12.23
N ALA A 468 12.40 -10.93 11.99
CA ALA A 468 13.12 -10.60 10.76
C ALA A 468 14.42 -11.41 10.59
N ARG A 469 15.17 -11.63 11.67
CA ARG A 469 16.37 -12.47 11.66
C ARG A 469 16.03 -13.94 11.34
N ALA A 470 14.94 -14.45 11.89
CA ALA A 470 14.49 -15.83 11.65
C ALA A 470 13.97 -16.03 10.22
N LYS A 471 13.17 -15.08 9.71
CA LYS A 471 12.54 -15.12 8.39
C LYS A 471 13.56 -14.96 7.26
N GLY A 472 14.56 -14.09 7.42
CA GLY A 472 15.55 -13.79 6.39
C GLY A 472 15.08 -12.72 5.39
N LYS A 473 15.65 -12.69 4.18
CA LYS A 473 15.35 -11.64 3.20
C LYS A 473 13.92 -11.75 2.67
N GLU A 474 13.16 -10.67 2.83
CA GLU A 474 11.81 -10.50 2.29
C GLU A 474 11.89 -9.88 0.88
N TYR A 475 11.19 -10.47 -0.09
CA TYR A 475 11.24 -10.03 -1.50
C TYR A 475 10.14 -9.02 -1.85
N GLN A 476 9.12 -8.86 -0.99
CA GLN A 476 7.93 -8.05 -1.29
C GLN A 476 7.98 -6.59 -0.79
N ALA A 477 9.16 -6.06 -0.41
CA ALA A 477 9.32 -4.69 0.08
C ALA A 477 8.42 -4.32 1.29
N MET A 478 7.89 -5.32 2.00
CA MET A 478 7.13 -5.19 3.24
C MET A 478 8.04 -5.49 4.44
N HIS A 479 7.67 -4.99 5.63
CA HIS A 479 8.40 -5.34 6.86
C HIS A 479 8.33 -6.87 7.09
N PRO A 480 9.47 -7.57 7.31
CA PRO A 480 9.48 -9.04 7.40
C PRO A 480 8.56 -9.61 8.49
N ALA A 481 8.38 -8.88 9.60
CA ALA A 481 7.51 -9.29 10.71
C ALA A 481 6.01 -9.00 10.50
N LYS A 482 5.61 -8.34 9.41
CA LYS A 482 4.23 -7.87 9.24
C LYS A 482 3.21 -9.01 9.24
N MET A 483 3.51 -10.13 8.57
CA MET A 483 2.63 -11.31 8.55
C MET A 483 2.56 -11.98 9.92
N THR A 484 3.66 -12.05 10.67
CA THR A 484 3.67 -12.58 12.04
C THR A 484 2.79 -11.75 12.97
N PHE A 485 2.87 -10.41 12.90
CA PHE A 485 2.02 -9.54 13.71
C PHE A 485 0.55 -9.70 13.33
N GLN A 486 0.25 -9.75 12.03
CA GLN A 486 -1.11 -10.01 11.54
C GLN A 486 -1.65 -11.36 12.03
N ALA A 487 -0.84 -12.42 12.00
CA ALA A 487 -1.23 -13.75 12.45
C ALA A 487 -1.58 -13.81 13.93
N LEU A 488 -0.69 -13.29 14.79
CA LEU A 488 -0.91 -13.27 16.23
C LEU A 488 -2.15 -12.44 16.59
N ARG A 489 -2.34 -11.33 15.89
CA ARG A 489 -3.50 -10.45 16.05
C ARG A 489 -4.81 -11.12 15.65
N ILE A 490 -4.85 -11.78 14.50
CA ILE A 490 -6.03 -12.54 14.05
C ILE A 490 -6.39 -13.60 15.10
N HIS A 491 -5.41 -14.34 15.59
CA HIS A 491 -5.62 -15.37 16.60
C HIS A 491 -6.11 -14.81 17.94
N LEU A 492 -5.44 -13.79 18.48
CA LEU A 492 -5.79 -13.20 19.78
C LEU A 492 -7.19 -12.60 19.81
N ASN A 493 -7.62 -12.04 18.69
CA ASN A 493 -8.92 -11.37 18.57
C ASN A 493 -9.98 -12.24 17.92
N GLN A 494 -9.66 -13.50 17.59
CA GLN A 494 -10.58 -14.43 16.92
C GLN A 494 -11.25 -13.79 15.69
N GLU A 495 -10.50 -13.03 14.90
CA GLU A 495 -11.08 -12.10 13.90
C GLU A 495 -11.98 -12.83 12.88
N PHE A 496 -11.60 -14.05 12.47
CA PHE A 496 -12.38 -14.82 11.50
C PHE A 496 -13.58 -15.51 12.14
N GLU A 497 -13.42 -16.05 13.35
CA GLU A 497 -14.50 -16.68 14.09
C GLU A 497 -15.57 -15.65 14.48
N GLU A 498 -15.16 -14.44 14.89
CA GLU A 498 -16.07 -13.33 15.16
C GLU A 498 -16.83 -12.91 13.93
N MET A 499 -16.14 -12.78 12.78
CA MET A 499 -16.78 -12.47 11.51
C MET A 499 -17.88 -13.50 11.16
N THR A 500 -17.58 -14.80 11.28
CA THR A 500 -18.55 -15.88 11.04
C THR A 500 -19.72 -15.80 12.02
N ARG A 501 -19.46 -15.67 13.33
CA ARG A 501 -20.52 -15.50 14.35
C ARG A 501 -21.39 -14.28 14.05
N GLY A 502 -20.78 -13.16 13.66
CA GLY A 502 -21.48 -11.93 13.33
C GLY A 502 -22.39 -12.06 12.11
N MET A 503 -21.95 -12.73 11.05
CA MET A 503 -22.78 -13.00 9.87
C MET A 503 -23.96 -13.93 10.20
N CYS A 504 -23.73 -14.97 11.00
CA CYS A 504 -24.80 -15.85 11.49
C CYS A 504 -25.81 -15.10 12.38
N GLY A 505 -25.32 -14.29 13.32
CA GLY A 505 -26.17 -13.46 14.18
C GLY A 505 -26.97 -12.43 13.38
N ALA A 506 -26.38 -11.85 12.33
CA ALA A 506 -27.09 -10.98 11.41
C ALA A 506 -28.20 -11.72 10.67
N LEU A 507 -27.94 -12.93 10.16
CA LEU A 507 -28.97 -13.74 9.52
C LEU A 507 -30.13 -14.02 10.46
N GLU A 508 -29.90 -14.27 11.75
CA GLU A 508 -30.95 -14.49 12.74
C GLU A 508 -31.78 -13.23 12.99
N LEU A 509 -31.11 -12.11 13.27
CA LEU A 509 -31.75 -10.85 13.64
C LEU A 509 -32.52 -10.17 12.51
N LEU A 510 -32.03 -10.28 11.27
CA LEU A 510 -32.62 -9.55 10.15
C LEU A 510 -34.07 -9.98 9.89
N LYS A 511 -34.94 -9.00 9.61
CA LYS A 511 -36.29 -9.24 9.12
C LYS A 511 -36.28 -9.67 7.66
N HIS A 512 -37.42 -10.11 7.14
CA HIS A 512 -37.58 -10.33 5.70
C HIS A 512 -37.27 -9.05 4.92
N GLY A 513 -36.38 -9.14 3.93
CA GLY A 513 -35.91 -7.99 3.17
C GLY A 513 -34.88 -7.11 3.88
N GLY A 514 -34.54 -7.42 5.14
CA GLY A 514 -33.47 -6.76 5.88
C GLY A 514 -32.10 -7.04 5.24
N ARG A 515 -31.15 -6.12 5.43
CA ARG A 515 -29.85 -6.16 4.72
C ARG A 515 -28.65 -6.28 5.64
N LEU A 516 -27.71 -7.14 5.25
CA LEU A 516 -26.38 -7.24 5.83
C LEU A 516 -25.37 -6.57 4.89
N GLY A 517 -24.77 -5.47 5.35
CA GLY A 517 -23.68 -4.79 4.68
C GLY A 517 -22.34 -5.17 5.29
N LEU A 518 -21.42 -5.68 4.47
CA LEU A 518 -20.09 -6.14 4.89
C LEU A 518 -19.04 -5.35 4.13
N LEU A 519 -18.28 -4.52 4.82
CA LEU A 519 -17.13 -3.81 4.24
C LEU A 519 -15.86 -4.63 4.52
N THR A 520 -15.25 -5.16 3.47
CA THR A 520 -14.04 -6.00 3.57
C THR A 520 -12.83 -5.27 2.98
N TRP A 521 -11.63 -5.60 3.47
CA TRP A 521 -10.38 -4.95 3.08
C TRP A 521 -9.37 -5.92 2.48
N LYS A 522 -9.49 -7.21 2.82
CA LYS A 522 -8.60 -8.28 2.40
C LYS A 522 -9.36 -9.37 1.66
N TYR A 523 -8.63 -10.09 0.82
CA TYR A 523 -9.16 -11.25 0.12
C TYR A 523 -9.71 -12.32 1.06
N SER A 524 -9.04 -12.60 2.19
CA SER A 524 -9.48 -13.61 3.17
C SER A 524 -10.85 -13.27 3.79
N GLU A 525 -11.08 -11.99 4.09
CA GLU A 525 -12.38 -11.51 4.60
C GLU A 525 -13.44 -11.67 3.50
N CYS A 526 -13.13 -11.26 2.26
CA CYS A 526 -14.02 -11.46 1.13
C CYS A 526 -14.36 -12.95 0.89
N GLN A 527 -13.39 -13.86 1.06
CA GLN A 527 -13.66 -15.30 0.95
C GLN A 527 -14.65 -15.77 2.01
N LEU A 528 -14.49 -15.37 3.28
CA LEU A 528 -15.44 -15.70 4.35
C LEU A 528 -16.86 -15.18 4.04
N VAL A 529 -16.99 -13.97 3.48
CA VAL A 529 -18.31 -13.46 3.03
C VAL A 529 -18.90 -14.35 1.93
N MET A 530 -18.09 -14.76 0.95
CA MET A 530 -18.56 -15.59 -0.15
C MET A 530 -18.86 -17.02 0.29
N ASP A 531 -18.14 -17.58 1.25
CA ASP A 531 -18.42 -18.87 1.87
C ASP A 531 -19.77 -18.83 2.58
N PHE A 532 -19.95 -17.84 3.46
CA PHE A 532 -21.22 -17.60 4.14
C PHE A 532 -22.38 -17.41 3.15
N TYR A 533 -22.17 -16.62 2.09
CA TYR A 533 -23.19 -16.43 1.06
C TYR A 533 -23.55 -17.75 0.37
N ARG A 534 -22.58 -18.58 -0.03
CA ARG A 534 -22.85 -19.87 -0.68
C ARG A 534 -23.63 -20.84 0.21
N GLU A 535 -23.32 -20.86 1.51
CA GLU A 535 -24.04 -21.67 2.50
C GLU A 535 -25.50 -21.25 2.67
N HIS A 536 -25.80 -19.97 2.45
CA HIS A 536 -27.12 -19.38 2.67
C HIS A 536 -27.78 -18.88 1.38
N GLU A 537 -27.23 -19.19 0.21
CA GLU A 537 -27.66 -18.61 -1.05
C GLU A 537 -29.11 -18.98 -1.35
N GLU A 538 -29.92 -17.98 -1.68
CA GLU A 538 -31.30 -18.21 -2.12
C GLU A 538 -31.31 -18.89 -3.50
N ALA A 539 -31.97 -20.04 -3.57
CA ALA A 539 -32.24 -20.73 -4.81
C ALA A 539 -33.17 -19.90 -5.69
N ARG A 540 -32.76 -19.64 -6.93
CA ARG A 540 -33.60 -18.94 -7.90
C ARG A 540 -34.79 -19.81 -8.27
N ASP A 541 -35.99 -19.26 -8.20
CA ASP A 541 -37.22 -20.00 -8.54
C ASP A 541 -37.21 -20.55 -9.98
N THR A 542 -36.46 -19.90 -10.88
CA THR A 542 -36.28 -20.28 -12.28
C THR A 542 -35.21 -21.34 -12.53
N ALA A 543 -34.45 -21.76 -11.51
CA ALA A 543 -33.39 -22.75 -11.69
C ALA A 543 -33.98 -24.14 -12.00
N ASP A 544 -33.39 -24.87 -12.94
CA ASP A 544 -33.89 -26.18 -13.37
C ASP A 544 -33.95 -27.19 -12.21
N ILE A 545 -33.01 -27.13 -11.27
CA ILE A 545 -33.00 -27.97 -10.07
C ILE A 545 -34.19 -27.69 -9.13
N VAL A 546 -34.60 -26.41 -9.02
CA VAL A 546 -35.79 -26.01 -8.24
C VAL A 546 -37.06 -26.47 -8.95
N ARG A 547 -37.13 -26.31 -10.28
CA ARG A 547 -38.26 -26.80 -11.10
C ARG A 547 -38.40 -28.32 -11.00
N TYR A 548 -37.28 -29.04 -11.08
CA TYR A 548 -37.25 -30.49 -10.97
C TYR A 548 -37.83 -30.98 -9.64
N ILE A 549 -37.44 -30.40 -8.51
CA ILE A 549 -38.00 -30.78 -7.19
C ILE A 549 -39.48 -30.41 -7.10
N ARG A 550 -39.88 -29.22 -7.58
CA ARG A 550 -41.29 -28.80 -7.58
C ARG A 550 -42.19 -29.78 -8.33
N GLU A 551 -41.73 -30.26 -9.48
CA GLU A 551 -42.48 -31.18 -10.34
C GLU A 551 -42.43 -32.62 -9.82
N SER A 552 -41.28 -33.05 -9.26
CA SER A 552 -41.05 -34.45 -8.85
C SER A 552 -41.45 -34.76 -7.41
N GLN A 553 -41.37 -33.78 -6.50
CA GLN A 553 -41.66 -33.89 -5.06
C GLN A 553 -42.25 -32.57 -4.50
N PRO A 554 -43.53 -32.26 -4.76
CA PRO A 554 -44.16 -31.00 -4.31
C PRO A 554 -44.09 -30.77 -2.80
N ASP A 555 -44.24 -31.82 -1.99
CA ASP A 555 -44.18 -31.71 -0.52
C ASP A 555 -42.78 -31.33 -0.04
N ALA A 556 -41.73 -31.90 -0.66
CA ALA A 556 -40.35 -31.55 -0.36
C ALA A 556 -40.03 -30.11 -0.78
N TYR A 557 -40.53 -29.68 -1.94
CA TYR A 557 -40.42 -28.29 -2.39
C TYR A 557 -41.00 -27.31 -1.37
N GLU A 558 -42.21 -27.56 -0.85
CA GLU A 558 -42.83 -26.66 0.13
C GLU A 558 -42.11 -26.69 1.48
N ALA A 559 -41.60 -27.85 1.92
CA ALA A 559 -40.79 -27.98 3.12
C ALA A 559 -39.46 -27.20 3.05
N LEU A 560 -38.91 -27.00 1.86
CA LEU A 560 -37.68 -26.21 1.65
C LEU A 560 -37.92 -24.70 1.71
N ARG A 561 -39.15 -24.21 1.44
CA ARG A 561 -39.49 -22.78 1.31
C ARG A 561 -39.62 -22.01 2.63
N VAL A 562 -39.39 -22.65 3.75
CA VAL A 562 -39.46 -22.02 5.09
C VAL A 562 -38.08 -21.67 5.64
N GLN A 563 -37.03 -21.88 4.86
CA GLN A 563 -35.66 -21.64 5.32
C GLN A 563 -35.24 -20.18 5.12
N PRO A 564 -34.56 -19.56 6.09
CA PRO A 564 -33.88 -18.30 5.87
C PRO A 564 -32.78 -18.47 4.83
N ALA A 565 -32.77 -17.59 3.83
CA ALA A 565 -31.74 -17.52 2.81
C ALA A 565 -31.28 -16.07 2.60
N MET A 566 -30.23 -15.91 1.80
CA MET A 566 -29.61 -14.65 1.46
C MET A 566 -29.53 -14.51 -0.06
N SER A 567 -29.93 -13.34 -0.55
CA SER A 567 -29.71 -12.91 -1.92
C SER A 567 -28.60 -11.85 -1.95
N MET A 568 -27.73 -11.90 -2.95
CA MET A 568 -26.72 -10.85 -3.17
C MET A 568 -27.37 -9.68 -3.92
N ASP A 569 -27.56 -8.56 -3.23
CA ASP A 569 -28.09 -7.33 -3.84
C ASP A 569 -27.01 -6.58 -4.62
N ASP A 570 -25.79 -6.48 -4.06
CA ASP A 570 -24.71 -5.68 -4.66
C ASP A 570 -23.32 -6.04 -4.12
N VAL A 571 -22.29 -5.76 -4.92
CA VAL A 571 -20.88 -5.73 -4.51
C VAL A 571 -20.22 -4.48 -5.09
N ARG A 572 -19.90 -3.51 -4.24
CA ARG A 572 -19.40 -2.20 -4.65
C ARG A 572 -17.93 -2.00 -4.31
N ARG A 573 -17.24 -1.32 -5.23
CA ARG A 573 -15.91 -0.73 -4.99
C ARG A 573 -16.05 0.75 -4.66
N PRO A 574 -15.09 1.35 -3.93
CA PRO A 574 -15.05 2.79 -3.74
C PRO A 574 -14.98 3.52 -5.09
N SER A 575 -15.66 4.66 -5.16
CA SER A 575 -15.58 5.53 -6.34
C SER A 575 -14.18 6.13 -6.49
N GLN A 576 -13.85 6.63 -7.70
CA GLN A 576 -12.57 7.33 -7.90
C GLN A 576 -12.43 8.55 -6.99
N ARG A 577 -13.55 9.24 -6.70
CA ARG A 577 -13.59 10.35 -5.75
C ARG A 577 -13.27 9.88 -4.33
N GLU A 578 -13.91 8.81 -3.87
CA GLU A 578 -13.66 8.22 -2.55
C GLU A 578 -12.18 7.81 -2.39
N ILE A 579 -11.57 7.20 -3.41
CA ILE A 579 -10.15 6.83 -3.37
C ILE A 579 -9.25 8.08 -3.32
N GLN A 580 -9.64 9.14 -4.03
CA GLN A 580 -8.93 10.43 -4.06
C GLN A 580 -9.12 11.27 -2.78
N GLU A 581 -10.14 11.03 -1.97
CA GLU A 581 -10.36 11.73 -0.70
C GLU A 581 -9.86 10.87 0.48
N ASN A 582 -10.11 9.56 0.41
CA ASN A 582 -9.76 8.56 1.39
C ASN A 582 -8.92 7.45 0.74
N SER A 583 -7.61 7.67 0.61
CA SER A 583 -6.70 6.70 -0.03
C SER A 583 -6.65 5.34 0.66
N ARG A 584 -7.05 5.26 1.95
CA ARG A 584 -7.15 3.99 2.69
C ARG A 584 -8.28 3.12 2.14
N SER A 585 -9.37 3.71 1.62
CA SER A 585 -10.52 3.00 1.03
C SER A 585 -10.20 2.15 -0.21
N ARG A 586 -9.04 2.33 -0.85
CA ARG A 586 -8.72 1.75 -2.17
C ARG A 586 -8.96 0.24 -2.32
N SER A 587 -8.81 -0.51 -1.23
CA SER A 587 -8.97 -1.97 -1.21
C SER A 587 -10.31 -2.42 -0.63
N ALA A 588 -11.16 -1.47 -0.26
CA ALA A 588 -12.48 -1.75 0.31
C ALA A 588 -13.41 -2.37 -0.74
N LEU A 589 -14.22 -3.32 -0.29
CA LEU A 589 -15.33 -3.92 -1.02
C LEU A 589 -16.54 -3.97 -0.10
N LEU A 590 -17.64 -3.32 -0.50
CA LEU A 590 -18.91 -3.36 0.20
C LEU A 590 -19.79 -4.44 -0.43
N HIS A 591 -20.05 -5.52 0.30
CA HIS A 591 -21.02 -6.55 -0.07
C HIS A 591 -22.36 -6.24 0.60
N VAL A 592 -23.46 -6.39 -0.13
CA VAL A 592 -24.81 -6.19 0.40
C VAL A 592 -25.61 -7.46 0.16
N LEU A 593 -25.92 -8.15 1.25
CA LEU A 593 -26.79 -9.31 1.26
C LEU A 593 -28.18 -8.92 1.79
N ARG A 594 -29.23 -9.54 1.25
CA ARG A 594 -30.61 -9.32 1.69
C ARG A 594 -31.24 -10.65 2.10
N LYS A 595 -31.82 -10.68 3.29
CA LYS A 595 -32.46 -11.87 3.85
C LYS A 595 -33.81 -12.13 3.20
N THR A 596 -34.07 -13.38 2.88
CA THR A 596 -35.40 -13.88 2.51
C THR A 596 -35.82 -14.96 3.50
N THR A 597 -36.98 -14.79 4.13
CA THR A 597 -37.51 -15.71 5.17
C THR A 597 -38.43 -16.81 4.64
N ARG A 598 -38.80 -16.72 3.36
CA ARG A 598 -39.59 -17.73 2.65
C ARG A 598 -38.84 -18.22 1.40
N GLY A 599 -37.52 -18.19 1.48
CA GLY A 599 -36.63 -18.66 0.44
C GLY A 599 -36.39 -20.16 0.56
N MET A 600 -35.70 -20.72 -0.41
CA MET A 600 -35.06 -22.03 -0.31
C MET A 600 -33.57 -21.81 -0.38
N ARG A 601 -32.78 -22.44 0.49
CA ARG A 601 -31.32 -22.41 0.30
C ARG A 601 -30.95 -23.32 -0.87
N LEU A 602 -30.10 -22.82 -1.77
CA LEU A 602 -29.65 -23.55 -2.95
C LEU A 602 -29.03 -24.90 -2.56
N HIS A 603 -28.21 -24.92 -1.51
CA HIS A 603 -27.59 -26.14 -1.03
C HIS A 603 -28.63 -27.20 -0.59
N ASP A 604 -29.69 -26.81 0.12
CA ASP A 604 -30.73 -27.76 0.56
C ASP A 604 -31.52 -28.33 -0.63
N VAL A 605 -31.76 -27.49 -1.65
CA VAL A 605 -32.35 -27.89 -2.93
C VAL A 605 -31.44 -28.90 -3.65
N GLU A 606 -30.13 -28.64 -3.70
CA GLU A 606 -29.16 -29.58 -4.28
C GLU A 606 -29.15 -30.93 -3.56
N VAL A 607 -29.15 -30.92 -2.22
CA VAL A 607 -29.19 -32.15 -1.41
C VAL A 607 -30.41 -33.00 -1.76
N GLU A 608 -31.60 -32.41 -1.80
CA GLU A 608 -32.82 -33.17 -2.07
C GLU A 608 -32.90 -33.63 -3.53
N ALA A 609 -32.50 -32.79 -4.49
CA ALA A 609 -32.45 -33.19 -5.91
C ALA A 609 -31.46 -34.34 -6.15
N TYR A 610 -30.26 -34.30 -5.56
CA TYR A 610 -29.24 -35.35 -5.74
C TYR A 610 -29.70 -36.68 -5.17
N LYS A 611 -30.40 -36.64 -4.03
CA LYS A 611 -31.04 -37.81 -3.44
C LYS A 611 -32.09 -38.42 -4.38
N LEU A 612 -32.94 -37.61 -5.02
CA LEU A 612 -33.94 -38.08 -5.99
C LEU A 612 -33.30 -38.68 -7.26
N LEU A 613 -32.18 -38.11 -7.71
CA LEU A 613 -31.44 -38.58 -8.88
C LEU A 613 -30.54 -39.79 -8.59
N GLY A 614 -30.42 -40.22 -7.33
CA GLY A 614 -29.54 -41.32 -6.93
C GLY A 614 -28.05 -40.99 -6.99
N TRP A 615 -27.69 -39.71 -6.96
CA TRP A 615 -26.30 -39.23 -7.02
C TRP A 615 -25.61 -39.19 -5.65
N GLY A 616 -26.37 -39.38 -4.56
CA GLY A 616 -25.87 -39.28 -3.19
C GLY A 616 -25.96 -37.85 -2.66
N ALA A 617 -24.94 -37.39 -1.93
CA ALA A 617 -24.87 -36.02 -1.46
C ALA A 617 -24.15 -35.13 -2.48
N PRO A 618 -24.53 -33.84 -2.62
CA PRO A 618 -23.70 -32.90 -3.35
C PRO A 618 -22.31 -32.86 -2.72
N PRO A 619 -21.27 -32.55 -3.52
CA PRO A 619 -19.96 -32.29 -2.94
C PRO A 619 -20.14 -31.24 -1.84
N PRO A 620 -19.43 -31.39 -0.70
CA PRO A 620 -19.52 -30.37 0.34
C PRO A 620 -19.22 -29.02 -0.30
N LEU A 621 -20.00 -28.00 0.07
CA LEU A 621 -19.63 -26.61 -0.20
C LEU A 621 -18.18 -26.52 0.25
N THR A 622 -17.28 -26.38 -0.72
CA THR A 622 -15.88 -26.74 -0.48
C THR A 622 -15.44 -25.86 0.67
N PRO A 623 -15.01 -26.39 1.84
CA PRO A 623 -14.37 -25.53 2.80
C PRO A 623 -13.26 -24.86 2.00
N PRO A 624 -13.07 -23.53 2.17
CA PRO A 624 -12.06 -22.84 1.39
C PRO A 624 -10.77 -23.65 1.51
N PRO A 625 -10.00 -23.84 0.43
CA PRO A 625 -8.64 -24.30 0.61
C PRO A 625 -8.05 -23.43 1.71
N ALA A 626 -7.50 -24.06 2.77
CA ALA A 626 -6.80 -23.36 3.86
C ALA A 626 -6.07 -22.17 3.22
N PRO A 627 -6.30 -20.94 3.72
CA PRO A 627 -6.12 -19.70 2.98
C PRO A 627 -4.94 -19.85 2.03
N ARG A 628 -5.24 -19.96 0.72
CA ARG A 628 -4.18 -20.28 -0.23
C ARG A 628 -3.05 -19.27 0.01
N PRO A 629 -1.81 -19.73 0.16
CA PRO A 629 -0.68 -18.84 0.28
C PRO A 629 -0.75 -17.80 -0.84
N TRP A 630 -0.78 -16.52 -0.46
CA TRP A 630 -0.79 -15.37 -1.38
C TRP A 630 0.26 -15.49 -2.48
#